data_AF-A0A357PQF2-F1
#
_entry.id   AF-A0A357PQF2-F1
#
_cell.length_a   1.000
_cell.length_b   1.000
_cell.length_c   1.000
_cell.angle_alpha   90.00
_cell.angle_beta   90.00
_cell.angle_gamma   90.00
#
_symmetry.space_group_name_H-M   'P 1'
#
loop_
_entity.id
_entity.type
_entity.pdbx_description
1 polymer ?
#
loop_
_entity_poly.entity_id
_entity_poly.type
_entity_poly.pdbx_seq_one_letter_code
_entity_poly.pdbx_strand_id
1 'polypeptide(L)'
;MKRILSVLLIAITTATGASAYQVLSSKELGQNDAKNQNVVVKCTTDTGQVSNQTCSLRRYVKCTGTGKAKRCNGWQPWRDLRNPSSEYADWRSGASACCREMGLR
;
A
#
# COMPACT_ATOMS: atom_id res chain seq x y z
N MET A 1 47.02 -13.70 -31.30
CA MET A 1 45.77 -14.14 -31.96
C MET A 1 44.63 -14.02 -30.95
N LYS A 2 43.59 -13.25 -31.32
CA LYS A 2 42.15 -13.27 -30.93
C LYS A 2 41.78 -14.10 -29.69
N ARG A 3 41.02 -13.58 -28.72
CA ARG A 3 39.59 -13.20 -28.80
C ARG A 3 39.28 -12.10 -27.77
N ILE A 4 39.02 -10.84 -28.18
CA ILE A 4 37.67 -10.23 -28.32
C ILE A 4 36.87 -10.40 -27.01
N LEU A 5 36.97 -9.51 -26.02
CA LEU A 5 36.32 -8.19 -25.93
C LEU A 5 34.90 -8.20 -26.48
N SER A 6 33.93 -8.61 -25.67
CA SER A 6 32.52 -8.26 -25.83
C SER A 6 31.86 -8.27 -24.46
N VAL A 7 32.05 -7.15 -23.77
CA VAL A 7 31.16 -6.65 -22.72
C VAL A 7 29.78 -6.51 -23.38
N LEU A 8 28.84 -7.36 -23.00
CA LEU A 8 27.42 -7.10 -23.24
C LEU A 8 26.72 -7.16 -21.88
N LEU A 9 26.87 -6.06 -21.14
CA LEU A 9 25.92 -5.68 -20.10
C LEU A 9 24.56 -5.53 -20.78
N ILE A 10 23.77 -6.59 -20.76
CA ILE A 10 22.32 -6.42 -20.86
C ILE A 10 21.86 -6.10 -19.44
N ALA A 11 22.10 -4.84 -19.05
CA ALA A 11 21.31 -4.23 -18.00
C ALA A 11 19.88 -4.17 -18.56
N ILE A 12 19.11 -5.23 -18.28
CA ILE A 12 17.67 -5.17 -18.34
C ILE A 12 17.31 -4.14 -17.27
N THR A 13 17.32 -2.87 -17.65
CA THR A 13 16.63 -1.81 -16.93
C THR A 13 15.16 -2.09 -17.15
N THR A 14 14.64 -3.13 -16.50
CA THR A 14 13.31 -3.01 -15.95
C THR A 14 13.42 -1.80 -15.03
N ALA A 15 12.99 -0.63 -15.53
CA ALA A 15 12.45 0.38 -14.67
C ALA A 15 11.21 -0.24 -14.02
N THR A 16 11.42 -1.21 -13.11
CA THR A 16 10.51 -1.47 -12.02
C THR A 16 10.47 -0.15 -11.29
N GLY A 17 9.51 0.69 -11.66
CA GLY A 17 9.21 1.90 -10.91
C GLY A 17 9.12 1.47 -9.47
N ALA A 18 10.08 1.90 -8.65
CA ALA A 18 10.10 1.55 -7.25
C ALA A 18 8.74 1.97 -6.70
N SER A 19 7.96 0.98 -6.26
CA SER A 19 6.65 1.28 -5.68
C SER A 19 6.88 2.14 -4.46
N ALA A 20 6.11 3.23 -4.35
CA ALA A 20 6.06 4.13 -3.21
C ALA A 20 6.07 3.39 -1.86
N TYR A 21 5.46 2.21 -1.83
CA TYR A 21 5.35 1.41 -0.63
C TYR A 21 5.46 -0.08 -0.93
N GLN A 22 5.81 -0.84 0.10
CA GLN A 22 5.72 -2.28 0.16
C GLN A 22 4.54 -2.69 1.03
N VAL A 23 3.61 -3.47 0.48
CA VAL A 23 2.49 -4.02 1.25
C VAL A 23 3.02 -5.05 2.23
N LEU A 24 2.69 -4.89 3.51
CA LEU A 24 3.00 -5.90 4.51
C LEU A 24 2.02 -7.05 4.39
N SER A 25 2.57 -8.25 4.25
CA SER A 25 1.77 -9.46 4.11
C SER A 25 1.01 -9.76 5.41
N SER A 26 -0.10 -10.50 5.32
CA SER A 26 -0.90 -10.89 6.48
C SER A 26 -0.11 -11.65 7.55
N LYS A 27 0.99 -12.29 7.14
CA LYS A 27 1.93 -13.00 8.01
C LYS A 27 2.79 -12.06 8.86
N GLU A 28 3.18 -10.91 8.31
CA GLU A 28 3.99 -9.90 9.01
C GLU A 28 3.17 -9.06 10.00
N LEU A 29 1.85 -9.00 9.82
CA LEU A 29 0.93 -8.19 10.63
C LEU A 29 0.19 -8.99 11.72
N GLY A 30 0.48 -10.28 11.86
CA GLY A 30 -0.10 -11.15 12.89
C GLY A 30 -1.59 -11.48 12.73
N GLN A 31 -2.38 -10.68 12.00
CA GLN A 31 -3.79 -10.88 11.67
C GLN A 31 -4.23 -9.78 10.67
N ASN A 32 -3.83 -9.88 9.41
CA ASN A 32 -4.48 -9.07 8.39
C ASN A 32 -5.75 -9.81 7.93
N ASP A 33 -6.85 -9.48 8.58
CA ASP A 33 -8.11 -10.23 8.57
C ASP A 33 -8.78 -10.23 7.19
N ALA A 34 -8.48 -11.29 6.44
CA ALA A 34 -9.21 -12.07 5.43
C ALA A 34 -10.07 -11.42 4.31
N LYS A 35 -10.45 -10.14 4.31
CA LYS A 35 -11.31 -9.57 3.23
C LYS A 35 -11.00 -8.12 2.84
N ASN A 36 -9.72 -7.75 2.73
CA ASN A 36 -9.30 -6.42 2.25
C ASN A 36 -9.94 -5.27 3.06
N GLN A 37 -10.02 -5.39 4.39
CA GLN A 37 -10.57 -4.32 5.25
C GLN A 37 -9.49 -3.48 5.88
N ASN A 38 -8.35 -4.09 6.19
CA ASN A 38 -7.16 -3.43 6.68
C ASN A 38 -6.02 -3.67 5.70
N VAL A 39 -5.18 -2.66 5.49
CA VAL A 39 -3.94 -2.77 4.71
C VAL A 39 -2.88 -1.99 5.47
N VAL A 40 -1.73 -2.61 5.69
CA VAL A 40 -0.57 -1.91 6.21
C VAL A 40 0.53 -1.97 5.17
N VAL A 41 1.19 -0.84 4.94
CA VAL A 41 2.30 -0.74 4.01
C VAL A 41 3.50 -0.10 4.71
N LYS A 42 4.72 -0.46 4.30
CA LYS A 42 5.95 0.28 4.61
C LYS A 42 6.24 1.24 3.47
N CYS A 43 6.51 2.49 3.77
CA CYS A 43 6.86 3.47 2.74
C CYS A 43 8.31 3.30 2.28
N THR A 44 8.62 3.76 1.08
CA THR A 44 9.98 3.76 0.53
C THR A 44 10.54 5.17 0.56
N THR A 45 11.85 5.30 0.73
CA THR A 45 12.55 6.57 0.58
C THR A 45 12.65 6.95 -0.90
N ASP A 46 13.03 8.18 -1.19
CA ASP A 46 13.30 8.62 -2.57
C ASP A 46 14.39 7.81 -3.27
N THR A 47 15.31 7.23 -2.49
CA THR A 47 16.37 6.32 -2.92
C THR A 47 15.90 4.87 -3.12
N GLY A 48 14.61 4.58 -2.92
CA GLY A 48 14.01 3.26 -3.09
C GLY A 48 14.25 2.28 -1.94
N GLN A 49 14.77 2.75 -0.81
CA GLN A 49 14.95 1.91 0.38
C GLN A 49 13.65 1.82 1.18
N VAL A 50 13.33 0.64 1.71
CA VAL A 50 12.16 0.46 2.57
C VAL A 50 12.41 1.14 3.91
N SER A 51 11.55 2.10 4.27
CA SER A 51 11.56 2.79 5.55
C SER A 51 10.90 1.95 6.65
N ASN A 52 11.24 2.24 7.90
CA ASN A 52 10.53 1.69 9.07
C ASN A 52 9.18 2.36 9.32
N GLN A 53 8.88 3.45 8.60
CA GLN A 53 7.61 4.15 8.67
C GLN A 53 6.51 3.33 7.97
N THR A 54 5.36 3.20 8.64
CA THR A 54 4.20 2.45 8.12
C THR A 54 2.96 3.32 7.98
N CYS A 55 2.14 2.98 6.99
CA CYS A 55 0.81 3.52 6.77
C CYS A 55 -0.21 2.40 6.95
N SER A 56 -1.22 2.64 7.76
CA SER A 56 -2.29 1.69 8.03
C SER A 56 -3.61 2.25 7.54
N LEU A 57 -4.23 1.57 6.60
CA LEU A 57 -5.50 1.95 5.99
C LEU A 57 -6.58 0.97 6.41
N ARG A 58 -7.77 1.49 6.66
CA ARG A 58 -8.93 0.70 7.02
C ARG A 58 -10.17 1.14 6.27
N ARG A 59 -11.04 0.18 5.96
CA ARG A 59 -12.41 0.42 5.52
C ARG A 59 -13.38 -0.52 6.22
N TYR A 60 -14.64 -0.12 6.24
CA TYR A 60 -15.73 -0.91 6.82
C TYR A 60 -16.80 -1.19 5.77
N VAL A 61 -17.59 -2.24 6.01
CA VAL A 61 -18.79 -2.49 5.19
C VAL A 61 -19.78 -1.36 5.42
N LYS A 62 -20.38 -0.85 4.33
CA LYS A 62 -21.45 0.14 4.43
C LYS A 62 -22.73 -0.55 4.88
N CYS A 63 -23.21 -0.19 6.06
CA CYS A 63 -24.48 -0.68 6.60
C CYS A 63 -25.45 0.47 6.85
N THR A 64 -26.73 0.25 6.55
CA THR A 64 -27.81 1.20 6.77
C THR A 64 -28.94 0.54 7.56
N GLY A 65 -29.68 1.32 8.34
CA GLY A 65 -30.73 0.84 9.24
C GLY A 65 -30.19 0.35 10.59
N THR A 66 -31.10 -0.02 11.48
CA THR A 66 -30.79 -0.46 12.86
C THR A 66 -31.52 -1.76 13.21
N GLY A 67 -31.02 -2.48 14.21
CA GLY A 67 -31.62 -3.73 14.67
C GLY A 67 -31.77 -4.79 13.58
N LYS A 68 -32.91 -5.48 13.57
CA LYS A 68 -33.21 -6.57 12.62
C LYS A 68 -33.35 -6.11 11.15
N ALA A 69 -33.48 -4.80 10.91
CA ALA A 69 -33.60 -4.23 9.56
C ALA A 69 -32.25 -3.77 8.96
N LYS A 70 -31.13 -3.98 9.69
CA LYS A 70 -29.80 -3.60 9.22
C LYS A 70 -29.47 -4.33 7.91
N ARG A 71 -29.19 -3.56 6.85
CA ARG A 71 -28.69 -4.08 5.56
C ARG A 71 -27.28 -3.59 5.35
N CYS A 72 -26.39 -4.50 4.96
CA CYS A 72 -24.98 -4.20 4.70
C CYS A 72 -24.68 -4.51 3.24
N ASN A 73 -24.36 -3.49 2.45
CA ASN A 73 -24.02 -3.65 1.04
C ASN A 73 -22.97 -2.62 0.63
N GLY A 74 -21.93 -3.09 -0.07
CA GLY A 74 -20.81 -2.28 -0.50
C GLY A 74 -19.83 -1.93 0.62
N TRP A 75 -18.82 -1.16 0.26
CA TRP A 75 -17.72 -0.73 1.13
C TRP A 75 -17.75 0.78 1.33
N GLN A 76 -17.40 1.23 2.52
CA GLN A 76 -17.04 2.62 2.77
C GLN A 76 -15.68 2.94 2.10
N PRO A 77 -15.37 4.24 1.90
CA PRO A 77 -14.03 4.65 1.49
C PRO A 77 -12.95 4.11 2.44
N TRP A 78 -11.75 3.93 1.90
CA TRP A 78 -10.56 3.68 2.70
C TRP A 78 -10.18 4.93 3.47
N ARG A 79 -9.74 4.75 4.71
CA ARG A 79 -9.31 5.83 5.59
C ARG A 79 -7.94 5.51 6.16
N ASP A 80 -7.11 6.53 6.27
CA ASP A 80 -5.87 6.42 7.04
C ASP A 80 -6.21 6.40 8.53
N LEU A 81 -5.64 5.44 9.27
CA LEU A 81 -5.82 5.37 10.72
C LEU A 81 -5.11 6.53 11.45
N ARG A 82 -4.09 7.15 10.84
CA ARG A 82 -3.41 8.34 11.37
C ARG A 82 -4.22 9.61 11.15
N ASN A 83 -4.92 9.68 10.02
CA ASN A 83 -5.79 10.80 9.66
C ASN A 83 -7.15 10.29 9.14
N PRO A 84 -8.10 9.97 10.04
CA PRO A 84 -9.38 9.37 9.66
C PRO A 84 -10.31 10.28 8.84
N SER A 85 -9.97 11.57 8.72
CA SER A 85 -10.67 12.55 7.89
C SER A 85 -10.31 12.40 6.40
N SER A 86 -9.19 11.76 6.09
CA SER A 86 -8.78 11.49 4.71
C SER A 86 -9.47 10.24 4.19
N GLU A 87 -10.27 10.40 3.13
CA GLU A 87 -11.01 9.33 2.48
C GLU A 87 -10.46 9.04 1.08
N TYR A 88 -10.30 7.76 0.76
CA TYR A 88 -9.72 7.28 -0.49
C TYR A 88 -10.62 6.23 -1.12
N ALA A 89 -10.75 6.27 -2.45
CA ALA A 89 -11.55 5.29 -3.19
C ALA A 89 -10.95 3.87 -3.13
N ASP A 90 -9.62 3.78 -3.01
CA ASP A 90 -8.87 2.54 -2.94
C ASP A 90 -7.68 2.66 -1.97
N TRP A 91 -7.15 1.53 -1.52
CA TRP A 91 -6.05 1.54 -0.55
C TRP A 91 -4.70 1.96 -1.16
N ARG A 92 -4.51 1.86 -2.48
CA ARG A 92 -3.23 2.23 -3.12
C ARG A 92 -3.04 3.74 -3.16
N SER A 93 -4.11 4.47 -3.48
CA SER A 93 -4.12 5.92 -3.44
C SER A 93 -3.96 6.44 -2.00
N GLY A 94 -4.63 5.82 -1.02
CA GLY A 94 -4.42 6.13 0.40
C GLY A 94 -3.00 5.84 0.89
N ALA A 95 -2.39 4.73 0.45
CA ALA A 95 -1.03 4.35 0.83
C ALA A 95 -0.02 5.36 0.27
N SER A 96 -0.18 5.74 -0.99
CA SER A 96 0.67 6.74 -1.63
C SER A 96 0.57 8.11 -0.95
N ALA A 97 -0.65 8.54 -0.60
CA ALA A 97 -0.89 9.80 0.08
C ALA A 97 -0.24 9.82 1.48
N CYS A 98 -0.45 8.78 2.27
CA CYS A 98 0.16 8.66 3.60
C CYS A 98 1.69 8.64 3.53
N CYS A 99 2.30 7.93 2.55
CA CYS A 99 3.76 7.97 2.37
C CYS A 99 4.26 9.38 2.03
N ARG A 100 3.56 10.10 1.15
CA ARG A 100 3.91 11.49 0.80
C ARG A 100 3.79 12.46 1.97
N GLU A 101 2.78 12.31 2.83
CA GLU A 101 2.64 13.14 4.04
C GLU A 101 3.81 12.97 5.01
N MET A 102 4.52 11.83 4.94
CA MET A 102 5.74 11.59 5.71
C MET A 102 7.02 12.08 5.01
N GLY A 103 6.92 12.71 3.85
CA GLY A 103 8.08 13.05 3.02
C GLY A 103 8.76 11.81 2.43
N LEU A 104 8.01 10.72 2.26
CA LEU A 104 8.46 9.47 1.64
C LEU A 104 7.76 9.28 0.30
N ARG A 105 8.25 8.33 -0.49
CA ARG A 105 7.88 8.18 -1.89
C ARG A 105 6.63 7.34 -2.07
#